data_AF-A0A2V2V417-F1
#
_entry.id   AF-A0A2V2V417-F1
#
_cell.length_a   1.000
_cell.length_b   1.000
_cell.length_c   1.000
_cell.angle_alpha   90.00
_cell.angle_beta   90.00
_cell.angle_gamma   90.00
#
_symmetry.space_group_name_H-M   'P 1'
#
loop_
_entity.id
_entity.type
_entity.pdbx_description
1 polymer ?
#
loop_
_entity_poly.entity_id
_entity_poly.type
_entity_poly.pdbx_seq_one_letter_code
_entity_poly.pdbx_strand_id
1 'polypeptide(L)'
;MPGKEVKKTAKPAAKPAAKPAAKPAAKPAAKPAAKPVAKTAAKPAKKPTVKPAVKPAAKAAAPYKKPAATSSFVARPKNFGIGHDVPYARDLSRFMRWPTFVTMQRKKRVLQRRLKVPPALHQFTKVLDRSSRNELLKLVKKYPSETRRARRQRLFDVATEKKKNPEAASKKAPLSVVTGLQEVTRTIEKKTARLVMIANNVDPIELVLWMPTLCRANKVPYAIVKDKARLGDAVGQKTATCVAITDVNAEDEAALKNLIRSVNARFLARSDVIRRQWGGLQLSLRSRAELRKKRARNAGKDAAAVM
;
A
#
# COMPACT_ATOMS: atom_id res chain seq x y z
N MET A 1 -35.84 31.99 58.09
CA MET A 1 -34.85 30.95 58.49
C MET A 1 -33.99 30.58 57.29
N PRO A 2 -32.70 30.20 57.46
CA PRO A 2 -31.70 30.49 56.43
C PRO A 2 -31.11 29.27 55.69
N GLY A 3 -30.63 29.54 54.48
CA GLY A 3 -29.28 29.14 54.04
C GLY A 3 -29.03 27.70 53.57
N LYS A 4 -28.61 27.57 52.30
CA LYS A 4 -27.39 26.82 51.96
C LYS A 4 -26.81 27.24 50.62
N GLU A 5 -25.67 27.94 50.67
CA GLU A 5 -24.84 28.18 49.49
C GLU A 5 -24.23 26.86 49.00
N VAL A 6 -24.18 26.64 47.67
CA VAL A 6 -23.44 25.52 47.08
C VAL A 6 -22.17 26.03 46.41
N LYS A 7 -21.11 26.11 47.22
CA LYS A 7 -19.75 26.50 46.84
C LYS A 7 -19.21 25.55 45.75
N LYS A 8 -19.17 25.99 44.48
CA LYS A 8 -18.47 25.27 43.40
C LYS A 8 -17.04 25.78 43.27
N THR A 9 -16.08 24.94 43.66
CA THR A 9 -14.65 25.26 43.64
C THR A 9 -14.07 25.18 42.23
N ALA A 10 -13.41 26.26 41.80
CA ALA A 10 -12.64 26.28 40.56
C ALA A 10 -11.24 25.68 40.76
N LYS A 11 -10.76 24.91 39.77
CA LYS A 11 -9.36 24.45 39.63
C LYS A 11 -8.99 24.49 38.13
N PRO A 12 -7.69 24.52 37.77
CA PRO A 12 -7.15 25.74 37.20
C PRO A 12 -6.79 25.65 35.71
N ALA A 13 -6.43 26.78 35.13
CA ALA A 13 -6.25 26.96 33.68
C ALA A 13 -5.14 26.08 33.08
N ALA A 14 -5.42 25.53 31.89
CA ALA A 14 -4.42 24.98 30.97
C ALA A 14 -4.14 25.98 29.84
N LYS A 15 -2.88 26.05 29.38
CA LYS A 15 -2.38 27.10 28.49
C LYS A 15 -2.98 27.03 27.07
N PRO A 16 -3.24 28.18 26.41
CA PRO A 16 -3.55 28.22 24.99
C PRO A 16 -2.31 27.95 24.12
N ALA A 17 -2.50 27.41 22.92
CA ALA A 17 -1.46 27.22 21.92
C ALA A 17 -1.91 27.77 20.56
N ALA A 18 -1.40 28.94 20.18
CA ALA A 18 -1.76 29.64 18.94
C ALA A 18 -0.65 29.57 17.88
N LYS A 19 -1.04 29.74 16.61
CA LYS A 19 -0.16 29.88 15.43
C LYS A 19 -0.56 31.09 14.59
N PRO A 20 0.40 31.70 13.89
CA PRO A 20 0.33 31.94 12.43
C PRO A 20 1.56 31.25 11.75
N ALA A 21 2.24 31.65 10.66
CA ALA A 21 2.12 32.77 9.72
C ALA A 21 2.55 32.37 8.27
N ALA A 22 3.70 32.88 7.79
CA ALA A 22 4.16 32.88 6.39
C ALA A 22 5.65 32.44 6.28
N LYS A 23 6.25 31.94 5.17
CA LYS A 23 6.13 32.15 3.68
C LYS A 23 6.77 33.45 3.15
N PRO A 24 7.20 33.53 1.85
CA PRO A 24 7.18 32.56 0.73
C PRO A 24 8.61 32.24 0.16
N ALA A 25 8.90 31.58 -0.98
CA ALA A 25 8.11 31.05 -2.11
C ALA A 25 8.40 29.54 -2.42
N ALA A 26 8.94 28.98 -3.52
CA ALA A 26 9.42 29.41 -4.87
C ALA A 26 9.35 28.23 -5.89
N LYS A 27 9.45 28.47 -7.22
CA LYS A 27 9.41 27.48 -8.35
C LYS A 27 9.59 28.22 -9.72
N PRO A 28 9.67 27.58 -10.94
CA PRO A 28 9.77 26.16 -11.36
C PRO A 28 10.81 25.91 -12.52
N ALA A 29 10.55 24.94 -13.43
CA ALA A 29 11.18 24.67 -14.75
C ALA A 29 12.56 23.93 -14.78
N ALA A 30 12.92 23.06 -15.76
CA ALA A 30 12.17 22.34 -16.81
C ALA A 30 12.92 21.06 -17.30
N LYS A 31 12.33 20.33 -18.28
CA LYS A 31 12.85 19.19 -19.09
C LYS A 31 12.42 19.45 -20.55
N PRO A 32 12.97 18.82 -21.64
CA PRO A 32 13.24 17.36 -21.79
C PRO A 32 14.38 16.92 -22.77
N ALA A 33 14.40 15.63 -23.12
CA ALA A 33 15.06 14.98 -24.30
C ALA A 33 16.62 14.96 -24.34
N ALA A 34 17.33 14.12 -25.12
CA ALA A 34 16.95 13.03 -26.05
C ALA A 34 17.98 11.85 -26.03
N LYS A 35 17.82 10.83 -26.89
CA LYS A 35 18.83 9.79 -27.25
C LYS A 35 18.73 9.45 -28.74
N PRO A 36 19.86 9.26 -29.45
CA PRO A 36 20.15 8.00 -30.16
C PRO A 36 21.62 7.53 -29.94
N VAL A 37 22.23 6.67 -30.78
CA VAL A 37 22.12 5.19 -30.84
C VAL A 37 23.30 4.63 -31.68
N ALA A 38 23.88 3.49 -31.25
CA ALA A 38 24.69 2.51 -32.01
C ALA A 38 26.14 2.80 -32.53
N LYS A 39 27.04 1.82 -32.24
CA LYS A 39 28.20 1.33 -33.04
C LYS A 39 29.43 2.28 -33.22
N THR A 40 30.69 1.85 -33.43
CA THR A 40 31.36 0.51 -33.63
C THR A 40 32.78 0.44 -33.00
N ALA A 41 33.18 -0.77 -32.55
CA ALA A 41 34.51 -1.42 -32.69
C ALA A 41 35.84 -0.83 -32.11
N ALA A 42 36.83 -1.73 -32.08
CA ALA A 42 38.30 -1.56 -31.99
C ALA A 42 38.99 -1.11 -30.67
N LYS A 43 39.90 -2.00 -30.21
CA LYS A 43 41.10 -1.80 -29.36
C LYS A 43 42.33 -2.08 -30.28
N PRO A 44 43.61 -1.91 -29.86
CA PRO A 44 44.21 -1.09 -28.79
C PRO A 44 45.41 -0.22 -29.28
N ALA A 45 45.93 0.74 -28.49
CA ALA A 45 47.38 1.06 -28.45
C ALA A 45 47.82 2.09 -27.38
N LYS A 46 49.06 1.86 -26.88
CA LYS A 46 50.12 2.74 -26.35
C LYS A 46 49.85 4.25 -26.10
N LYS A 47 50.19 4.72 -24.89
CA LYS A 47 50.47 6.14 -24.57
C LYS A 47 51.86 6.57 -25.12
N PRO A 48 52.02 7.83 -25.57
CA PRO A 48 53.27 8.57 -25.51
C PRO A 48 53.29 9.67 -24.42
N THR A 49 54.47 10.23 -24.19
CA THR A 49 54.85 11.17 -23.12
C THR A 49 54.59 12.64 -23.43
N VAL A 50 54.33 13.46 -22.39
CA VAL A 50 54.70 14.90 -22.35
C VAL A 50 55.21 15.25 -20.94
N LYS A 51 56.29 16.03 -20.83
CA LYS A 51 56.84 16.56 -19.56
C LYS A 51 56.29 17.97 -19.28
N PRO A 52 55.99 18.35 -18.03
CA PRO A 52 55.98 19.75 -17.58
C PRO A 52 57.31 20.16 -16.92
N ALA A 53 57.56 21.47 -16.84
CA ALA A 53 58.80 22.06 -16.32
C ALA A 53 58.86 22.20 -14.79
N VAL A 54 60.03 22.64 -14.30
CA VAL A 54 60.41 22.76 -12.89
C VAL A 54 59.54 23.76 -12.10
N LYS A 55 59.28 23.46 -10.82
CA LYS A 55 58.81 24.43 -9.81
C LYS A 55 59.83 24.54 -8.66
N PRO A 56 59.85 25.65 -7.91
CA PRO A 56 60.94 25.95 -6.96
C PRO A 56 61.06 24.93 -5.82
N ALA A 57 62.30 24.75 -5.32
CA ALA A 57 62.62 23.87 -4.20
C ALA A 57 62.09 24.44 -2.87
N ALA A 58 60.86 24.07 -2.51
CA ALA A 58 60.37 24.25 -1.15
C ALA A 58 61.21 23.38 -0.20
N LYS A 59 61.93 24.01 0.75
CA LYS A 59 62.65 23.30 1.82
C LYS A 59 61.69 22.34 2.51
N ALA A 60 62.11 21.09 2.71
CA ALA A 60 61.29 20.09 3.38
C ALA A 60 61.00 20.53 4.82
N ALA A 61 59.78 21.00 5.07
CA ALA A 61 59.27 21.10 6.43
C ALA A 61 59.28 19.69 7.02
N ALA A 62 60.11 19.46 8.04
CA ALA A 62 60.18 18.18 8.71
C ALA A 62 58.76 17.78 9.16
N PRO A 63 58.34 16.51 8.97
CA PRO A 63 57.02 16.09 9.38
C PRO A 63 56.88 16.35 10.88
N TYR A 64 55.93 17.22 11.25
CA TYR A 64 55.71 17.60 12.64
C TYR A 64 55.24 16.37 13.42
N LYS A 65 56.21 15.61 13.95
CA LYS A 65 56.03 14.59 14.97
C LYS A 65 55.63 15.28 16.26
N LYS A 66 54.38 15.76 16.28
CA LYS A 66 53.61 15.92 17.52
C LYS A 66 53.82 14.60 18.28
N PRO A 67 54.42 14.59 19.47
CA PRO A 67 54.70 13.34 20.17
C PRO A 67 53.36 12.65 20.39
N ALA A 68 53.18 11.52 19.72
CA ALA A 68 51.94 10.75 19.78
C ALA A 68 51.88 10.14 21.18
N ALA A 69 51.24 10.86 22.11
CA ALA A 69 51.14 10.49 23.52
C ALA A 69 50.78 9.02 23.64
N THR A 70 51.68 8.25 24.27
CA THR A 70 51.75 6.79 24.15
C THR A 70 50.41 6.17 24.51
N SER A 71 49.66 5.75 23.49
CA SER A 71 48.22 5.58 23.67
C SER A 71 47.92 4.30 24.42
N SER A 72 47.47 4.43 25.68
CA SER A 72 47.05 3.31 26.54
C SER A 72 45.82 2.54 26.02
N PHE A 73 45.26 2.93 24.87
CA PHE A 73 44.12 2.27 24.23
C PHE A 73 44.54 1.00 23.49
N VAL A 74 44.88 -0.04 24.25
CA VAL A 74 45.11 -1.40 23.75
C VAL A 74 43.78 -2.02 23.28
N ALA A 75 43.76 -2.59 22.07
CA ALA A 75 42.60 -3.31 21.56
C ALA A 75 42.36 -4.59 22.38
N ARG A 76 41.18 -4.70 23.01
CA ARG A 76 40.75 -5.87 23.79
C ARG A 76 39.55 -6.56 23.11
N PRO A 77 39.78 -7.37 22.05
CA PRO A 77 38.71 -8.09 21.37
C PRO A 77 38.12 -9.16 22.30
N LYS A 78 36.79 -9.36 22.21
CA LYS A 78 36.08 -10.42 22.93
C LYS A 78 35.82 -11.62 22.03
N ASN A 79 35.99 -12.83 22.57
CA ASN A 79 35.67 -14.08 21.90
C ASN A 79 34.23 -14.48 22.22
N PHE A 80 33.30 -14.26 21.29
CA PHE A 80 31.87 -14.58 21.47
C PHE A 80 31.49 -16.02 21.09
N GLY A 81 32.45 -16.96 21.13
CA GLY A 81 32.21 -18.40 20.97
C GLY A 81 31.51 -19.04 22.18
N ILE A 82 31.25 -20.34 22.09
CA ILE A 82 30.57 -21.10 23.15
C ILE A 82 31.54 -21.28 24.33
N GLY A 83 31.12 -20.89 25.54
CA GLY A 83 31.95 -21.01 26.75
C GLY A 83 33.01 -19.91 26.94
N HIS A 84 32.99 -18.87 26.12
CA HIS A 84 33.92 -17.72 26.21
C HIS A 84 33.20 -16.45 26.72
N ASP A 85 33.50 -15.27 26.17
CA ASP A 85 32.96 -14.00 26.64
C ASP A 85 31.44 -13.89 26.53
N VAL A 86 30.84 -13.16 27.50
CA VAL A 86 29.43 -12.75 27.43
C VAL A 86 29.16 -12.04 26.10
N PRO A 87 28.23 -12.57 25.26
CA PRO A 87 27.96 -11.99 23.95
C PRO A 87 27.28 -10.63 24.06
N TYR A 88 27.55 -9.77 23.07
CA TYR A 88 26.76 -8.56 22.85
C TYR A 88 25.27 -8.89 22.69
N ALA A 89 24.39 -7.93 23.03
CA ALA A 89 22.94 -8.11 22.91
C ALA A 89 22.52 -8.41 21.46
N ARG A 90 21.89 -9.57 21.25
CA ARG A 90 21.40 -10.05 19.93
C ARG A 90 19.88 -9.90 19.85
N ASP A 91 19.33 -9.71 18.64
CA ASP A 91 17.88 -9.61 18.45
C ASP A 91 17.15 -10.91 18.83
N LEU A 92 16.39 -10.86 19.93
CA LEU A 92 15.58 -11.97 20.41
C LEU A 92 14.17 -12.01 19.79
N SER A 93 13.79 -11.11 18.87
CA SER A 93 12.42 -11.00 18.32
C SER A 93 11.85 -12.29 17.72
N ARG A 94 12.69 -13.24 17.32
CA ARG A 94 12.29 -14.56 16.79
C ARG A 94 12.06 -15.63 17.86
N PHE A 95 12.63 -15.46 19.06
CA PHE A 95 12.65 -16.42 20.16
C PHE A 95 11.86 -15.93 21.39
N MET A 96 11.69 -14.62 21.54
CA MET A 96 10.91 -13.98 22.60
C MET A 96 9.48 -14.52 22.70
N ARG A 97 9.00 -14.74 23.93
CA ARG A 97 7.61 -15.10 24.24
C ARG A 97 6.70 -13.89 24.03
N TRP A 98 6.23 -13.71 22.80
CA TRP A 98 5.30 -12.63 22.44
C TRP A 98 3.93 -12.75 23.15
N PRO A 99 3.25 -11.63 23.45
CA PRO A 99 1.89 -11.63 24.00
C PRO A 99 0.88 -12.44 23.17
N THR A 100 -0.14 -12.97 23.83
CA THR A 100 -1.11 -13.93 23.24
C THR A 100 -1.72 -13.42 21.94
N PHE A 101 -2.21 -12.18 21.88
CA PHE A 101 -2.78 -11.60 20.66
C PHE A 101 -1.77 -11.56 19.49
N VAL A 102 -0.49 -11.28 19.77
CA VAL A 102 0.58 -11.26 18.76
C VAL A 102 0.86 -12.68 18.23
N THR A 103 0.88 -13.68 19.09
CA THR A 103 1.03 -15.07 18.64
C THR A 103 -0.19 -15.55 17.86
N MET A 104 -1.41 -15.21 18.29
CA MET A 104 -2.66 -15.60 17.65
C MET A 104 -2.81 -15.01 16.24
N GLN A 105 -2.54 -13.71 16.04
CA GLN A 105 -2.59 -13.12 14.70
C GLN A 105 -1.54 -13.74 13.75
N ARG A 106 -0.33 -14.06 14.26
CA ARG A 106 0.72 -14.74 13.50
C ARG A 106 0.31 -16.19 13.16
N LYS A 107 -0.22 -16.94 14.12
CA LYS A 107 -0.75 -18.31 13.93
C LYS A 107 -1.91 -18.34 12.93
N LYS A 108 -2.89 -17.41 13.02
CA LYS A 108 -4.00 -17.26 12.05
C LYS A 108 -3.50 -17.11 10.61
N ARG A 109 -2.48 -16.26 10.39
CA ARG A 109 -1.84 -16.08 9.06
C ARG A 109 -1.03 -17.29 8.59
N VAL A 110 -0.55 -18.16 9.49
CA VAL A 110 0.07 -19.44 9.12
C VAL A 110 -1.00 -20.46 8.72
N LEU A 111 -2.06 -20.64 9.52
CA LEU A 111 -3.17 -21.56 9.23
C LEU A 111 -3.82 -21.26 7.86
N GLN A 112 -4.09 -19.98 7.58
CA GLN A 112 -4.61 -19.50 6.29
C GLN A 112 -3.70 -19.81 5.07
N ARG A 113 -2.44 -20.24 5.29
CA ARG A 113 -1.53 -20.71 4.23
C ARG A 113 -1.38 -22.24 4.20
N ARG A 114 -1.61 -22.94 5.32
CA ARG A 114 -1.45 -24.39 5.45
C ARG A 114 -2.68 -25.17 4.96
N LEU A 115 -3.86 -24.76 5.38
CA LEU A 115 -5.12 -25.43 5.05
C LEU A 115 -5.39 -25.35 3.53
N LYS A 116 -6.17 -26.29 2.99
CA LYS A 116 -6.69 -26.24 1.62
C LYS A 116 -7.84 -25.24 1.58
N VAL A 117 -7.69 -24.13 0.87
CA VAL A 117 -8.65 -23.01 0.86
C VAL A 117 -9.61 -23.13 -0.32
N PRO A 118 -10.95 -23.18 -0.12
CA PRO A 118 -11.93 -23.22 -1.20
C PRO A 118 -11.79 -22.06 -2.21
N PRO A 119 -12.08 -22.28 -3.51
CA PRO A 119 -11.93 -21.24 -4.54
C PRO A 119 -12.68 -19.93 -4.24
N ALA A 120 -13.88 -20.04 -3.65
CA ALA A 120 -14.71 -18.89 -3.23
C ALA A 120 -14.02 -17.98 -2.19
N LEU A 121 -13.12 -18.51 -1.37
CA LEU A 121 -12.25 -17.73 -0.47
C LEU A 121 -10.91 -17.40 -1.14
N HIS A 122 -10.37 -18.30 -1.96
CA HIS A 122 -9.08 -18.10 -2.62
C HIS A 122 -9.07 -16.95 -3.64
N GLN A 123 -10.21 -16.62 -4.26
CA GLN A 123 -10.34 -15.49 -5.18
C GLN A 123 -9.87 -14.15 -4.56
N PHE A 124 -10.05 -13.94 -3.25
CA PHE A 124 -9.60 -12.74 -2.55
C PHE A 124 -8.06 -12.64 -2.43
N THR A 125 -7.32 -13.70 -2.69
CA THR A 125 -5.85 -13.63 -2.83
C THR A 125 -5.42 -13.03 -4.18
N LYS A 126 -6.30 -13.08 -5.20
CA LYS A 126 -6.01 -12.68 -6.58
C LYS A 126 -6.33 -11.21 -6.83
N VAL A 127 -5.70 -10.31 -6.07
CA VAL A 127 -5.93 -8.86 -6.22
C VAL A 127 -5.52 -8.32 -7.60
N LEU A 128 -6.05 -7.14 -7.92
CA LEU A 128 -5.53 -6.23 -8.95
C LEU A 128 -4.07 -5.85 -8.62
N ASP A 129 -3.27 -5.59 -9.65
CA ASP A 129 -1.86 -5.22 -9.53
C ASP A 129 -1.66 -3.83 -8.91
N ARG A 130 -0.40 -3.40 -8.72
CA ARG A 130 -0.09 -2.13 -8.06
C ARG A 130 -0.37 -0.90 -8.95
N SER A 131 -0.24 -0.98 -10.27
CA SER A 131 -0.42 0.18 -11.15
C SER A 131 -1.89 0.45 -11.40
N SER A 132 -2.63 -0.50 -11.98
CA SER A 132 -4.05 -0.30 -12.28
C SER A 132 -4.88 -0.02 -11.03
N ARG A 133 -4.50 -0.57 -9.87
CA ARG A 133 -5.11 -0.19 -8.58
C ARG A 133 -4.80 1.27 -8.18
N ASN A 134 -3.59 1.77 -8.41
CA ASN A 134 -3.26 3.16 -8.09
C ASN A 134 -3.95 4.14 -9.05
N GLU A 135 -4.07 3.79 -10.33
CA GLU A 135 -4.85 4.54 -11.33
C GLU A 135 -6.34 4.59 -10.92
N LEU A 136 -6.92 3.44 -10.58
CA LEU A 136 -8.29 3.33 -10.08
C LEU A 136 -8.54 4.17 -8.82
N LEU A 137 -7.61 4.15 -7.86
CA LEU A 137 -7.72 4.96 -6.64
C LEU A 137 -7.55 6.47 -6.89
N LYS A 138 -6.81 6.89 -7.92
CA LYS A 138 -6.79 8.30 -8.36
C LYS A 138 -8.15 8.71 -8.93
N LEU A 139 -8.75 7.88 -9.79
CA LEU A 139 -10.06 8.14 -10.38
C LEU A 139 -11.14 8.24 -9.30
N VAL A 140 -11.21 7.29 -8.35
CA VAL A 140 -12.15 7.36 -7.22
C VAL A 140 -11.97 8.64 -6.38
N LYS A 141 -10.73 9.07 -6.14
CA LYS A 141 -10.44 10.33 -5.41
C LYS A 141 -10.88 11.60 -6.15
N LYS A 142 -11.17 11.54 -7.46
CA LYS A 142 -11.75 12.65 -8.24
C LYS A 142 -13.27 12.76 -8.06
N TYR A 143 -13.95 11.68 -7.66
CA TYR A 143 -15.39 11.59 -7.46
C TYR A 143 -15.78 11.29 -5.99
N PRO A 144 -15.32 12.07 -5.00
CA PRO A 144 -15.62 11.82 -3.59
C PRO A 144 -17.08 12.09 -3.25
N SER A 145 -17.62 11.38 -2.27
CA SER A 145 -18.93 11.71 -1.67
C SER A 145 -18.89 13.07 -0.97
N GLU A 146 -19.98 13.84 -1.02
CA GLU A 146 -20.08 15.13 -0.34
C GLU A 146 -19.76 15.06 1.17
N THR A 147 -19.00 16.04 1.67
CA THR A 147 -18.83 16.21 3.12
C THR A 147 -20.13 16.73 3.75
N ARG A 148 -20.34 16.43 5.04
CA ARG A 148 -21.49 16.95 5.83
C ARG A 148 -21.59 18.49 5.80
N ARG A 149 -20.46 19.20 5.64
CA ARG A 149 -20.43 20.67 5.49
C ARG A 149 -20.90 21.09 4.10
N ALA A 150 -20.34 20.52 3.03
CA ALA A 150 -20.73 20.83 1.65
C ALA A 150 -22.21 20.54 1.39
N ARG A 151 -22.71 19.36 1.81
CA ARG A 151 -24.13 19.01 1.67
C ARG A 151 -25.05 19.96 2.45
N ARG A 152 -24.66 20.41 3.65
CA ARG A 152 -25.42 21.41 4.42
C ARG A 152 -25.48 22.76 3.72
N GLN A 153 -24.34 23.22 3.18
CA GLN A 153 -24.27 24.47 2.44
C GLN A 153 -25.14 24.40 1.19
N ARG A 154 -24.96 23.39 0.32
CA ARG A 154 -25.80 23.21 -0.88
C ARG A 154 -27.31 23.17 -0.58
N LEU A 155 -27.72 22.53 0.53
CA LEU A 155 -29.12 22.48 0.94
C LEU A 155 -29.63 23.81 1.50
N PHE A 156 -28.79 24.59 2.19
CA PHE A 156 -29.11 25.95 2.60
C PHE A 156 -29.25 26.87 1.38
N ASP A 157 -28.29 26.82 0.45
CA ASP A 157 -28.28 27.61 -0.78
C ASP A 157 -29.58 27.34 -1.58
N VAL A 158 -29.89 26.06 -1.87
CA VAL A 158 -31.14 25.65 -2.56
C VAL A 158 -32.40 26.05 -1.79
N ALA A 159 -32.40 26.02 -0.46
CA ALA A 159 -33.54 26.46 0.34
C ALA A 159 -33.73 28.00 0.27
N THR A 160 -32.64 28.77 0.26
CA THR A 160 -32.73 30.24 0.09
C THR A 160 -33.12 30.64 -1.33
N GLU A 161 -32.68 29.89 -2.36
CA GLU A 161 -33.13 30.05 -3.74
C GLU A 161 -34.63 29.76 -3.86
N LYS A 162 -35.10 28.62 -3.34
CA LYS A 162 -36.53 28.27 -3.33
C LYS A 162 -37.40 29.22 -2.50
N LYS A 163 -36.87 29.84 -1.44
CA LYS A 163 -37.59 30.87 -0.67
C LYS A 163 -37.70 32.19 -1.44
N LYS A 164 -36.78 32.48 -2.37
CA LYS A 164 -36.83 33.67 -3.24
C LYS A 164 -37.67 33.46 -4.50
N ASN A 165 -37.62 32.26 -5.08
CA ASN A 165 -38.43 31.86 -6.23
C ASN A 165 -39.01 30.45 -5.98
N PRO A 166 -40.33 30.30 -5.75
CA PRO A 166 -40.97 29.01 -5.48
C PRO A 166 -40.70 27.93 -6.55
N GLU A 167 -40.62 28.34 -7.81
CA GLU A 167 -40.43 27.47 -8.97
C GLU A 167 -38.98 27.00 -9.15
N ALA A 168 -38.02 27.54 -8.39
CA ALA A 168 -36.61 27.23 -8.53
C ALA A 168 -36.32 25.72 -8.46
N ALA A 169 -35.72 25.18 -9.52
CA ALA A 169 -35.49 23.75 -9.68
C ALA A 169 -34.54 23.15 -8.62
N SER A 170 -34.80 21.90 -8.23
CA SER A 170 -33.98 21.18 -7.24
C SER A 170 -32.62 20.80 -7.82
N LYS A 171 -31.55 21.48 -7.39
CA LYS A 171 -30.16 21.14 -7.77
C LYS A 171 -29.78 19.76 -7.23
N LYS A 172 -29.53 18.82 -8.15
CA LYS A 172 -29.09 17.44 -7.85
C LYS A 172 -27.75 17.45 -7.10
N ALA A 173 -27.45 16.33 -6.43
CA ALA A 173 -26.13 16.13 -5.83
C ALA A 173 -25.04 15.99 -6.92
N PRO A 174 -23.79 16.40 -6.64
CA PRO A 174 -22.68 16.23 -7.59
C PRO A 174 -22.36 14.75 -7.83
N LEU A 175 -21.86 14.46 -9.04
CA LEU A 175 -21.44 13.11 -9.42
C LEU A 175 -20.33 12.62 -8.48
N SER A 176 -20.56 11.46 -7.87
CA SER A 176 -19.70 10.85 -6.85
C SER A 176 -19.81 9.33 -6.90
N VAL A 177 -18.81 8.62 -6.39
CA VAL A 177 -18.84 7.15 -6.32
C VAL A 177 -19.89 6.66 -5.32
N VAL A 178 -20.56 5.56 -5.67
CA VAL A 178 -21.52 4.88 -4.78
C VAL A 178 -20.73 4.04 -3.76
N THR A 179 -21.14 4.08 -2.48
CA THR A 179 -20.37 3.44 -1.39
C THR A 179 -21.23 2.72 -0.38
N GLY A 180 -20.61 1.81 0.38
CA GLY A 180 -21.31 0.95 1.32
C GLY A 180 -21.92 -0.25 0.63
N LEU A 181 -22.19 -1.32 1.39
CA LEU A 181 -22.56 -2.61 0.81
C LEU A 181 -23.90 -2.54 0.07
N GLN A 182 -24.94 -2.01 0.74
CA GLN A 182 -26.33 -2.01 0.26
C GLN A 182 -26.55 -1.13 -0.98
N GLU A 183 -25.88 0.01 -1.11
CA GLU A 183 -25.99 0.85 -2.30
C GLU A 183 -25.26 0.21 -3.51
N VAL A 184 -24.09 -0.38 -3.26
CA VAL A 184 -23.32 -1.07 -4.30
C VAL A 184 -24.05 -2.32 -4.81
N THR A 185 -24.69 -3.11 -3.93
CA THR A 185 -25.47 -4.29 -4.37
C THR A 185 -26.67 -3.86 -5.22
N ARG A 186 -27.40 -2.83 -4.79
CA ARG A 186 -28.54 -2.27 -5.52
C ARG A 186 -28.16 -1.72 -6.90
N THR A 187 -26.94 -1.18 -7.08
CA THR A 187 -26.44 -0.73 -8.40
C THR A 187 -25.95 -1.86 -9.29
N ILE A 188 -25.55 -3.01 -8.73
CA ILE A 188 -25.23 -4.24 -9.49
C ILE A 188 -26.52 -4.91 -9.97
N GLU A 189 -27.51 -5.06 -9.09
CA GLU A 189 -28.83 -5.64 -9.40
C GLU A 189 -29.56 -4.83 -10.48
N LYS A 190 -29.55 -3.50 -10.36
CA LYS A 190 -30.08 -2.58 -11.39
C LYS A 190 -29.18 -2.43 -12.63
N LYS A 191 -28.01 -3.08 -12.66
CA LYS A 191 -27.00 -3.00 -13.74
C LYS A 191 -26.55 -1.57 -14.08
N THR A 192 -26.64 -0.65 -13.12
CA THR A 192 -26.18 0.75 -13.26
C THR A 192 -24.71 0.94 -12.84
N ALA A 193 -24.11 -0.03 -12.14
CA ALA A 193 -22.68 -0.01 -11.84
C ALA A 193 -21.85 -0.37 -13.09
N ARG A 194 -20.97 0.55 -13.53
CA ARG A 194 -20.04 0.37 -14.65
C ARG A 194 -18.75 -0.35 -14.23
N LEU A 195 -18.31 -0.15 -12.98
CA LEU A 195 -17.18 -0.85 -12.37
C LEU A 195 -17.35 -0.96 -10.85
N VAL A 196 -17.19 -2.17 -10.30
CA VAL A 196 -17.28 -2.46 -8.86
C VAL A 196 -15.89 -2.76 -8.27
N MET A 197 -15.63 -2.24 -7.07
CA MET A 197 -14.40 -2.45 -6.31
C MET A 197 -14.71 -3.15 -4.99
N ILE A 198 -14.04 -4.26 -4.72
CA ILE A 198 -14.29 -5.12 -3.55
C ILE A 198 -12.99 -5.23 -2.74
N ALA A 199 -13.01 -4.86 -1.46
CA ALA A 199 -11.85 -5.05 -0.59
C ALA A 199 -11.64 -6.54 -0.26
N ASN A 200 -10.38 -6.99 -0.25
CA ASN A 200 -10.04 -8.39 0.00
C ASN A 200 -9.77 -8.73 1.48
N ASN A 201 -9.75 -7.72 2.36
CA ASN A 201 -9.45 -7.83 3.78
C ASN A 201 -10.60 -7.27 4.64
N VAL A 202 -11.84 -7.55 4.25
CA VAL A 202 -13.02 -7.33 5.09
C VAL A 202 -13.05 -8.39 6.19
N ASP A 203 -13.49 -7.98 7.38
CA ASP A 203 -13.75 -8.86 8.52
C ASP A 203 -15.14 -8.40 9.05
N PRO A 204 -16.18 -9.26 9.09
CA PRO A 204 -16.29 -10.59 8.48
C PRO A 204 -16.19 -10.58 6.95
N ILE A 205 -15.62 -11.63 6.35
CA ILE A 205 -15.40 -11.74 4.89
C ILE A 205 -16.69 -12.11 4.14
N GLU A 206 -17.61 -12.75 4.85
CA GLU A 206 -18.93 -13.22 4.46
C GLU A 206 -19.76 -12.09 3.81
N LEU A 207 -19.59 -10.84 4.30
CA LEU A 207 -20.21 -9.63 3.77
C LEU A 207 -19.91 -9.37 2.27
N VAL A 208 -18.75 -9.81 1.78
CA VAL A 208 -18.33 -9.57 0.39
C VAL A 208 -18.06 -10.86 -0.40
N LEU A 209 -18.16 -12.02 0.24
CA LEU A 209 -17.86 -13.34 -0.34
C LEU A 209 -18.62 -13.62 -1.66
N TRP A 210 -19.87 -13.16 -1.72
CA TRP A 210 -20.83 -13.33 -2.82
C TRP A 210 -20.78 -12.19 -3.86
N MET A 211 -20.08 -11.09 -3.60
CA MET A 211 -20.01 -9.94 -4.51
C MET A 211 -19.37 -10.29 -5.87
N PRO A 212 -18.25 -11.06 -5.96
CA PRO A 212 -17.68 -11.49 -7.24
C PRO A 212 -18.62 -12.36 -8.08
N THR A 213 -19.52 -13.12 -7.44
CA THR A 213 -20.52 -13.95 -8.12
C THR A 213 -21.72 -13.12 -8.58
N LEU A 214 -22.22 -12.17 -7.78
CA LEU A 214 -23.29 -11.26 -8.19
C LEU A 214 -22.87 -10.35 -9.35
N CYS A 215 -21.66 -9.79 -9.31
CA CYS A 215 -21.12 -8.97 -10.41
C CYS A 215 -21.06 -9.79 -11.70
N ARG A 216 -20.54 -11.02 -11.64
CA ARG A 216 -20.45 -11.93 -12.78
C ARG A 216 -21.83 -12.28 -13.37
N ALA A 217 -22.80 -12.61 -12.53
CA ALA A 217 -24.16 -12.95 -12.98
C ALA A 217 -24.82 -11.78 -13.74
N ASN A 218 -24.60 -10.55 -13.26
CA ASN A 218 -25.08 -9.32 -13.90
C ASN A 218 -24.14 -8.79 -15.02
N LYS A 219 -23.08 -9.52 -15.37
CA LYS A 219 -22.02 -9.13 -16.34
C LYS A 219 -21.31 -7.81 -16.02
N VAL A 220 -21.37 -7.35 -14.76
CA VAL A 220 -20.74 -6.12 -14.27
C VAL A 220 -19.23 -6.32 -14.04
N PRO A 221 -18.35 -5.44 -14.58
CA PRO A 221 -16.92 -5.45 -14.30
C PRO A 221 -16.62 -5.31 -12.80
N TYR A 222 -15.77 -6.18 -12.26
CA TYR A 222 -15.40 -6.14 -10.83
C TYR A 222 -13.89 -6.33 -10.59
N ALA A 223 -13.35 -5.55 -9.65
CA ALA A 223 -11.95 -5.57 -9.25
C ALA A 223 -11.80 -5.89 -7.76
N ILE A 224 -11.03 -6.93 -7.43
CA ILE A 224 -10.64 -7.22 -6.04
C ILE A 224 -9.41 -6.38 -5.66
N VAL A 225 -9.56 -5.51 -4.66
CA VAL A 225 -8.58 -4.52 -4.21
C VAL A 225 -7.98 -4.91 -2.85
N LYS A 226 -6.68 -4.65 -2.67
CA LYS A 226 -5.88 -5.21 -1.56
C LYS A 226 -6.11 -4.62 -0.16
N ASP A 227 -6.73 -3.45 -0.03
CA ASP A 227 -6.77 -2.72 1.25
C ASP A 227 -8.10 -1.96 1.46
N LYS A 228 -8.99 -2.41 2.38
CA LYS A 228 -10.21 -1.67 2.79
C LYS A 228 -9.93 -0.25 3.28
N ALA A 229 -8.76 -0.05 3.90
CA ALA A 229 -8.28 1.27 4.31
C ALA A 229 -7.97 2.21 3.13
N ARG A 230 -7.53 1.68 1.97
CA ARG A 230 -7.32 2.49 0.75
C ARG A 230 -8.62 2.83 0.04
N LEU A 231 -9.63 1.94 0.10
CA LEU A 231 -10.97 2.29 -0.36
C LEU A 231 -11.56 3.40 0.53
N GLY A 232 -11.37 3.30 1.86
CA GLY A 232 -11.76 4.36 2.79
C GLY A 232 -11.09 5.70 2.49
N ASP A 233 -9.76 5.73 2.44
CA ASP A 233 -8.94 6.90 2.08
C ASP A 233 -9.34 7.52 0.72
N ALA A 234 -9.81 6.70 -0.23
CA ALA A 234 -10.30 7.20 -1.52
C ALA A 234 -11.65 7.93 -1.46
N VAL A 235 -12.46 7.69 -0.42
CA VAL A 235 -13.79 8.32 -0.24
C VAL A 235 -13.92 9.02 1.13
N GLY A 236 -12.80 9.42 1.74
CA GLY A 236 -12.79 10.18 3.00
C GLY A 236 -13.25 9.42 4.25
N GLN A 237 -13.31 8.08 4.22
CA GLN A 237 -13.70 7.22 5.33
C GLN A 237 -12.49 6.47 5.92
N LYS A 238 -12.60 5.95 7.15
CA LYS A 238 -11.52 5.12 7.76
C LYS A 238 -11.30 3.81 6.99
N THR A 239 -12.36 3.19 6.51
CA THR A 239 -12.36 1.95 5.72
C THR A 239 -13.65 1.85 4.90
N ALA A 240 -13.59 1.32 3.69
CA ALA A 240 -14.77 0.92 2.92
C ALA A 240 -14.65 -0.54 2.44
N THR A 241 -15.77 -1.27 2.40
CA THR A 241 -15.84 -2.68 2.00
C THR A 241 -15.99 -2.83 0.48
N CYS A 242 -16.92 -2.07 -0.10
CA CYS A 242 -17.20 -2.00 -1.53
C CYS A 242 -17.40 -0.54 -1.95
N VAL A 243 -17.04 -0.24 -3.20
CA VAL A 243 -17.25 1.05 -3.89
C VAL A 243 -17.65 0.74 -5.33
N ALA A 244 -18.57 1.50 -5.93
CA ALA A 244 -18.93 1.36 -7.33
C ALA A 244 -18.87 2.71 -8.06
N ILE A 245 -18.41 2.66 -9.31
CA ILE A 245 -18.51 3.75 -10.27
C ILE A 245 -19.76 3.49 -11.11
N THR A 246 -20.78 4.32 -10.94
CA THR A 246 -21.98 4.32 -11.79
C THR A 246 -21.78 5.18 -13.04
N ASP A 247 -21.09 6.32 -12.91
CA ASP A 247 -20.72 7.14 -14.06
C ASP A 247 -19.51 8.06 -13.77
N VAL A 248 -18.97 8.71 -14.80
CA VAL A 248 -17.86 9.70 -14.73
C VAL A 248 -18.08 10.84 -15.74
N ASN A 249 -17.40 11.98 -15.53
CA ASN A 249 -17.33 13.05 -16.53
C ASN A 249 -16.67 12.51 -17.82
N ALA A 250 -17.06 13.07 -18.98
CA ALA A 250 -16.56 12.66 -20.29
C ALA A 250 -15.03 12.67 -20.44
N GLU A 251 -14.34 13.57 -19.73
CA GLU A 251 -12.87 13.66 -19.64
C GLU A 251 -12.19 12.39 -19.07
N ASP A 252 -12.80 11.68 -18.12
CA ASP A 252 -12.24 10.47 -17.52
C ASP A 252 -12.73 9.17 -18.19
N GLU A 253 -13.68 9.27 -19.10
CA GLU A 253 -14.35 8.14 -19.76
C GLU A 253 -13.36 7.20 -20.47
N ALA A 254 -12.32 7.77 -21.11
CA ALA A 254 -11.25 7.01 -21.75
C ALA A 254 -10.36 6.27 -20.72
N ALA A 255 -10.11 6.87 -19.55
CA ALA A 255 -9.37 6.22 -18.47
C ALA A 255 -10.19 5.07 -17.85
N LEU A 256 -11.48 5.29 -17.59
CA LEU A 256 -12.39 4.26 -17.08
C LEU A 256 -12.53 3.08 -18.04
N LYS A 257 -12.72 3.32 -19.35
CA LYS A 257 -12.77 2.27 -20.38
C LYS A 257 -11.50 1.41 -20.42
N ASN A 258 -10.32 2.03 -20.41
CA ASN A 258 -9.04 1.33 -20.37
C ASN A 258 -8.88 0.46 -19.10
N LEU A 259 -9.32 0.99 -17.98
CA LEU A 259 -9.24 0.34 -16.68
C LEU A 259 -10.22 -0.84 -16.56
N ILE A 260 -11.46 -0.70 -17.06
CA ILE A 260 -12.44 -1.78 -17.19
C ILE A 260 -11.88 -2.93 -18.05
N ARG A 261 -11.21 -2.62 -19.17
CA ARG A 261 -10.55 -3.62 -20.03
C ARG A 261 -9.49 -4.42 -19.26
N SER A 262 -8.59 -3.75 -18.52
CA SER A 262 -7.59 -4.40 -17.67
C SER A 262 -8.23 -5.27 -16.57
N VAL A 263 -9.24 -4.74 -15.88
CA VAL A 263 -9.99 -5.43 -14.82
C VAL A 263 -10.70 -6.67 -15.36
N ASN A 264 -11.37 -6.59 -16.50
CA ASN A 264 -12.08 -7.73 -17.09
C ASN A 264 -11.11 -8.86 -17.50
N ALA A 265 -9.98 -8.53 -18.13
CA ALA A 265 -8.93 -9.51 -18.42
C ALA A 265 -8.37 -10.17 -17.13
N ARG A 266 -8.28 -9.40 -16.03
CA ARG A 266 -7.82 -9.91 -14.74
C ARG A 266 -8.86 -10.82 -14.05
N PHE A 267 -10.14 -10.47 -14.10
CA PHE A 267 -11.20 -11.08 -13.29
C PHE A 267 -12.29 -11.77 -14.12
N LEU A 268 -13.15 -10.99 -14.79
CA LEU A 268 -14.39 -11.47 -15.41
C LEU A 268 -14.16 -12.47 -16.56
N ALA A 269 -13.11 -12.27 -17.37
CA ALA A 269 -12.74 -13.16 -18.47
C ALA A 269 -12.05 -14.46 -18.00
N ARG A 270 -11.50 -14.50 -16.77
CA ARG A 270 -10.81 -15.68 -16.20
C ARG A 270 -11.59 -16.29 -15.05
N SER A 271 -12.91 -16.07 -15.08
CA SER A 271 -13.78 -16.24 -13.93
C SER A 271 -14.05 -17.70 -13.58
N ASP A 272 -13.96 -18.64 -14.54
CA ASP A 272 -14.03 -20.09 -14.28
C ASP A 272 -12.71 -20.70 -13.80
N VAL A 273 -11.55 -20.15 -14.24
CA VAL A 273 -10.25 -20.49 -13.64
C VAL A 273 -10.26 -20.12 -12.15
N ILE A 274 -10.84 -18.96 -11.81
CA ILE A 274 -11.02 -18.50 -10.42
C ILE A 274 -11.99 -19.41 -9.64
N ARG A 275 -13.04 -19.96 -10.26
CA ARG A 275 -13.96 -20.94 -9.62
C ARG A 275 -13.33 -22.30 -9.36
N ARG A 276 -12.37 -22.73 -10.19
CA ARG A 276 -11.73 -24.06 -10.09
C ARG A 276 -10.44 -24.06 -9.26
N GLN A 277 -9.72 -22.93 -9.19
CA GLN A 277 -8.43 -22.87 -8.50
C GLN A 277 -8.58 -22.81 -6.97
N TRP A 278 -8.25 -23.92 -6.32
CA TRP A 278 -8.07 -24.01 -4.86
C TRP A 278 -6.82 -23.25 -4.39
N GLY A 279 -6.80 -22.86 -3.12
CA GLY A 279 -5.70 -22.14 -2.48
C GLY A 279 -5.05 -22.87 -1.31
N GLY A 280 -4.06 -22.21 -0.70
CA GLY A 280 -3.38 -22.70 0.50
C GLY A 280 -2.36 -23.80 0.21
N LEU A 281 -2.34 -24.85 1.04
CA LEU A 281 -1.38 -25.98 0.97
C LEU A 281 0.11 -25.58 0.93
N GLN A 282 0.46 -24.37 1.37
CA GLN A 282 1.83 -23.88 1.38
C GLN A 282 2.56 -24.42 2.62
N LEU A 283 3.44 -25.39 2.42
CA LEU A 283 4.35 -25.89 3.47
C LEU A 283 5.25 -24.80 4.07
N SER A 284 5.78 -25.06 5.27
CA SER A 284 6.74 -24.17 5.93
C SER A 284 8.01 -24.01 5.10
N LEU A 285 8.68 -22.85 5.17
CA LEU A 285 9.94 -22.62 4.47
C LEU A 285 11.03 -23.63 4.92
N ARG A 286 11.03 -24.02 6.21
CA ARG A 286 11.89 -25.09 6.75
C ARG A 286 11.62 -26.41 6.04
N SER A 287 10.39 -26.92 6.11
CA SER A 287 9.96 -28.19 5.49
C SER A 287 10.12 -28.22 3.96
N ARG A 288 9.94 -27.07 3.28
CA ARG A 288 10.23 -26.96 1.84
C ARG A 288 11.73 -27.07 1.53
N ALA A 289 12.59 -26.44 2.34
CA ALA A 289 14.04 -26.53 2.19
C ALA A 289 14.56 -27.94 2.53
N GLU A 290 13.96 -28.59 3.52
CA GLU A 290 14.19 -29.98 3.93
C GLU A 290 13.82 -30.97 2.82
N LEU A 291 12.60 -30.90 2.28
CA LEU A 291 12.17 -31.71 1.13
C LEU A 291 13.06 -31.48 -0.09
N ARG A 292 13.49 -30.23 -0.35
CA ARG A 292 14.46 -29.92 -1.41
C ARG A 292 15.81 -30.59 -1.15
N LYS A 293 16.33 -30.56 0.08
CA LYS A 293 17.57 -31.26 0.47
C LYS A 293 17.43 -32.79 0.36
N LYS A 294 16.30 -33.36 0.76
CA LYS A 294 16.04 -34.81 0.60
C LYS A 294 16.05 -35.20 -0.87
N ARG A 295 15.28 -34.50 -1.72
CA ARG A 295 15.28 -34.73 -3.18
C ARG A 295 16.66 -34.57 -3.82
N ALA A 296 17.45 -33.56 -3.43
CA ALA A 296 18.79 -33.37 -3.98
C ALA A 296 19.77 -34.50 -3.62
N ARG A 297 19.66 -35.11 -2.43
CA ARG A 297 20.47 -36.30 -2.05
C ARG A 297 20.02 -37.57 -2.77
N ASN A 298 18.72 -37.69 -3.05
CA ASN A 298 18.16 -38.84 -3.74
C ASN A 298 18.39 -38.77 -5.25
N ALA A 299 18.26 -37.61 -5.90
CA ALA A 299 18.35 -37.49 -7.36
C ALA A 299 19.67 -38.00 -7.96
N GLY A 300 20.80 -37.89 -7.25
CA GLY A 300 22.08 -38.47 -7.67
C GLY A 300 22.20 -39.99 -7.49
N LYS A 301 21.30 -40.62 -6.73
CA LYS A 301 21.11 -42.07 -6.65
C LYS A 301 20.05 -42.55 -7.61
N ASP A 302 18.92 -41.85 -7.69
CA ASP A 302 17.80 -42.17 -8.56
C ASP A 302 18.23 -42.12 -10.04
N ALA A 303 19.09 -41.17 -10.44
CA ALA A 303 19.66 -41.12 -11.79
C ALA A 303 20.72 -42.21 -12.05
N ALA A 304 21.42 -42.67 -11.01
CA ALA A 304 22.42 -43.75 -11.07
C ALA A 304 21.82 -45.15 -10.80
N ALA A 305 20.48 -45.24 -10.81
CA ALA A 305 19.70 -46.48 -10.78
C ALA A 305 18.69 -46.54 -11.96
N VAL A 306 18.86 -45.63 -12.93
CA VAL A 306 18.10 -45.51 -14.19
C VAL A 306 19.07 -45.45 -15.40
N MET A 307 20.37 -45.32 -15.13
CA MET A 307 21.48 -45.76 -15.99
C MET A 307 21.97 -47.12 -15.48
#